data_AF-A0A529Y1K3-F1
#
_entry.id   AF-A0A529Y1K3-F1
#
_cell.length_a   1.000
_cell.length_b   1.000
_cell.length_c   1.000
_cell.angle_alpha   90.00
_cell.angle_beta   90.00
_cell.angle_gamma   90.00
#
_symmetry.space_group_name_H-M   'P 1'
#
loop_
_entity.id
_entity.type
_entity.pdbx_description
1 polymer ?
#
loop_
_entity_poly.entity_id
_entity_poly.type
_entity_poly.pdbx_seq_one_letter_code
_entity_poly.pdbx_strand_id
1 'polypeptide(L)' 'MTAYNVVRFRTKPGKEQAFIDAHSKAKLDVKGFRKGALIRTGDRTFCIV' A
#
# COMPACT_ATOMS: atom_id res chain seq x y z
N MET A 1 9.33 -21.11 1.63
CA MET A 1 9.99 -19.87 2.09
C MET A 1 8.99 -18.74 2.01
N THR A 2 8.89 -17.89 3.04
CA THR A 2 8.00 -16.72 3.06
C THR A 2 8.82 -15.45 3.01
N ALA A 3 8.41 -14.49 2.19
CA ALA A 3 9.01 -13.16 2.13
C ALA A 3 8.06 -12.13 2.73
N TYR A 4 8.63 -11.04 3.24
CA TYR A 4 7.91 -9.89 3.73
C TYR A 4 8.62 -8.64 3.24
N ASN A 5 7.87 -7.68 2.72
CA ASN A 5 8.41 -6.45 2.15
C ASN A 5 7.75 -5.27 2.84
N VAL A 6 8.49 -4.19 3.04
CA VAL A 6 7.94 -2.92 3.53
C VAL A 6 8.33 -1.86 2.53
N VAL A 7 7.33 -1.35 1.81
CA VAL A 7 7.53 -0.35 0.76
C VAL A 7 6.99 0.98 1.24
N ARG A 8 7.87 1.99 1.30
CA ARG A 8 7.52 3.34 1.75
C ARG A 8 7.10 4.21 0.56
N PHE A 9 5.98 4.89 0.70
CA PHE A 9 5.44 5.81 -0.29
C PHE A 9 5.26 7.21 0.30
N ARG A 10 5.41 8.22 -0.56
CA ARG A 10 4.95 9.59 -0.30
C ARG A 10 4.11 10.06 -1.47
N THR A 11 2.87 10.46 -1.23
CA THR A 11 1.98 10.94 -2.29
C THR A 11 2.33 12.37 -2.70
N LYS A 12 1.95 12.73 -3.92
CA LYS A 12 1.85 14.15 -4.31
C LYS A 12 0.80 14.85 -3.42
N PRO A 13 0.88 16.17 -3.21
CA PRO A 13 -0.10 16.89 -2.40
C PRO A 13 -1.54 16.66 -2.90
N GLY A 14 -2.48 16.37 -1.99
CA GLY A 14 -3.91 16.20 -2.29
C GLY A 14 -4.25 14.92 -3.05
N LYS A 15 -3.37 13.91 -3.02
CA LYS A 15 -3.56 12.60 -3.70
C LYS A 15 -3.65 11.41 -2.74
N GLU A 16 -3.75 11.67 -1.45
CA GLU A 16 -3.82 10.67 -0.39
C GLU A 16 -5.03 9.76 -0.56
N GLN A 17 -6.22 10.34 -0.78
CA GLN A 17 -7.42 9.54 -0.95
C GLN A 17 -7.38 8.72 -2.25
N ALA A 18 -6.91 9.30 -3.35
CA ALA A 18 -6.73 8.58 -4.60
C ALA A 18 -5.76 7.39 -4.44
N PHE A 19 -4.69 7.56 -3.64
CA PHE A 19 -3.75 6.50 -3.31
C PHE A 19 -4.41 5.40 -2.48
N ILE A 20 -5.17 5.75 -1.45
CA ILE A 20 -5.91 4.79 -0.61
C ILE A 20 -6.93 4.00 -1.43
N ASP A 21 -7.70 4.69 -2.27
CA ASP A 21 -8.71 4.07 -3.12
C ASP A 21 -8.10 3.09 -4.12
N ALA A 22 -6.97 3.46 -4.73
CA ALA A 22 -6.26 2.61 -5.68
C ALA A 22 -5.82 1.28 -5.03
N HIS A 23 -5.30 1.33 -3.80
CA HIS A 23 -4.85 0.13 -3.08
C HIS A 23 -5.99 -0.66 -2.45
N SER A 24 -7.05 0.00 -1.99
CA SER A 24 -8.20 -0.67 -1.39
C SER A 24 -9.06 -1.40 -2.43
N LYS A 25 -9.09 -0.89 -3.67
CA LYS A 25 -9.82 -1.49 -4.80
C LYS A 25 -8.95 -2.41 -5.65
N ALA A 26 -7.63 -2.43 -5.42
CA ALA A 26 -6.72 -3.31 -6.15
C ALA A 26 -7.02 -4.78 -5.82
N LYS A 27 -7.21 -5.59 -6.85
CA LYS A 27 -7.24 -7.05 -6.71
C LYS A 27 -5.82 -7.59 -6.85
N LEU A 28 -5.22 -7.98 -5.73
CA LEU A 28 -3.90 -8.62 -5.67
C LEU A 28 -4.03 -10.15 -5.77
N ASP A 29 -4.66 -10.62 -6.84
CA ASP A 29 -4.83 -12.06 -7.12
C ASP A 29 -3.65 -12.59 -7.94
N VAL A 30 -2.46 -12.56 -7.33
CA VAL A 30 -1.23 -13.06 -7.94
C VAL A 30 -0.73 -14.28 -7.18
N LYS A 31 -0.26 -15.29 -7.91
CA LYS A 31 0.21 -16.55 -7.32
C LYS A 31 1.33 -16.29 -6.31
N GLY A 32 1.08 -16.68 -5.06
CA GLY A 32 2.04 -16.54 -3.96
C GLY A 32 1.84 -15.29 -3.09
N PHE A 33 0.97 -14.35 -3.47
CA PHE A 33 0.56 -13.29 -2.57
C PHE A 33 -0.31 -13.87 -1.46
N ARG A 34 -0.01 -13.48 -0.22
CA ARG A 34 -0.71 -14.00 0.96
C ARG A 34 -1.63 -12.96 1.58
N LYS A 35 -1.07 -11.81 1.95
CA LYS A 35 -1.78 -10.68 2.55
C LYS A 35 -1.00 -9.40 2.27
N GLY A 36 -1.71 -8.27 2.35
CA GLY A 36 -1.10 -6.95 2.35
C GLY A 36 -1.90 -5.97 3.22
N ALA A 37 -1.23 -4.98 3.77
CA ALA A 37 -1.79 -3.90 4.55
C ALA A 37 -1.27 -2.55 4.05
N LEU A 38 -2.17 -1.59 3.90
CA LEU A 38 -1.83 -0.19 3.69
C LEU A 38 -1.89 0.56 5.02
N ILE A 39 -0.77 1.14 5.43
CA ILE A 39 -0.63 1.83 6.71
C ILE A 39 -0.28 3.29 6.43
N ARG A 40 -1.09 4.23 6.94
CA ARG A 40 -0.73 5.65 6.95
C ARG A 40 0.27 5.89 8.08
N THR A 41 1.41 6.52 7.77
CA THR A 41 2.49 6.73 8.72
C THR A 41 2.71 8.21 9.07
N GLY A 42 2.02 9.12 8.39
CA GLY A 42 2.15 10.55 8.58
C GLY A 42 1.44 11.34 7.47
N ASP A 43 1.69 12.64 7.41
CA ASP A 43 1.17 13.49 6.33
C ASP A 43 1.70 13.02 4.97
N ARG A 44 0.79 12.60 4.09
CA ARG A 44 1.09 12.08 2.75
C ARG A 44 2.01 10.86 2.70
N THR A 45 2.33 10.23 3.82
CA THR A 45 3.26 9.09 3.87
C THR A 45 2.55 7.79 4.24
N PHE A 46 2.94 6.71 3.57
CA PHE A 46 2.34 5.40 3.72
C PHE A 46 3.40 4.30 3.67
N CYS A 47 3.10 3.17 4.30
CA CYS A 47 3.78 1.90 4.08
C CYS A 47 2.80 0.89 3.50
N ILE A 48 3.25 0.15 2.49
CA ILE A 48 2.59 -1.09 2.06
C ILE A 48 3.43 -2.25 2.54
N VAL A 49 2.73 -3.21 3.12
CA VAL A 49 3.32 -4.29 3.88
C VAL A 49 2.64 -5.59 3.50
#